data_AF-K0BDZ3-F1
#
_entry.id   AF-K0BDZ3-F1
#
_cell.length_a   1.000
_cell.length_b   1.000
_cell.length_c   1.000
_cell.angle_alpha   90.00
_cell.angle_beta   90.00
_cell.angle_gamma   90.00
#
_symmetry.space_group_name_H-M   'P 1'
#
loop_
_entity.id
_entity.type
_entity.pdbx_description
1 polymer ?
#
loop_
_entity_poly.entity_id
_entity_poly.type
_entity_poly.pdbx_seq_one_letter_code
_entity_poly.pdbx_strand_id
1 'polypeptide(L)'
;MKWHFDDFIYGSIDGAVTTFAIVAGVMGASLPSTIILILGFANLFADGFSMAAANYQASKARNEFIEMKRRQEEWEIDNLEEQEREEIREIYREKGFKDELLEDVVRIITSKRKVWIDTMMKEELGLIEDEKNPLDSSVSTFVGFNLVGLIPLIPFMVFMIIGIELNSEAFGYSIVSVAAAFFLVGMIKGKIVKKSILHSGINTLIIGGVAAIVAYFVGYGLNFLVS
;
A
#
# COMPACT_ATOMS: atom_id res chain seq x y z
N MET A 1 -4.75 8.39 16.94
CA MET A 1 -4.57 8.05 15.52
C MET A 1 -3.12 8.33 15.17
N LYS A 2 -2.28 7.30 15.13
CA LYS A 2 -0.93 7.40 14.54
C LYS A 2 -1.12 7.38 13.02
N TRP A 3 -0.39 8.22 12.29
CA TRP A 3 -0.53 8.31 10.84
C TRP A 3 0.48 7.38 10.17
N HIS A 4 0.02 6.41 9.38
CA HIS A 4 0.89 5.46 8.69
C HIS A 4 1.18 5.97 7.29
N PHE A 5 2.37 6.54 7.18
CA PHE A 5 2.78 7.29 6.00
C PHE A 5 2.97 6.39 4.77
N ASP A 6 3.47 5.17 4.98
CA ASP A 6 3.59 4.14 3.95
C ASP A 6 2.23 3.71 3.39
N ASP A 7 1.26 3.45 4.27
CA ASP A 7 -0.12 3.11 3.90
C ASP A 7 -0.81 4.27 3.15
N PHE A 8 -0.58 5.51 3.59
CA PHE A 8 -1.07 6.69 2.89
C PHE A 8 -0.51 6.80 1.47
N ILE A 9 0.82 6.67 1.31
CA ILE A 9 1.45 6.76 -0.03
C ILE A 9 0.97 5.62 -0.93
N TYR A 10 0.82 4.42 -0.38
CA TYR A 10 0.29 3.28 -1.10
C TYR A 10 -1.12 3.57 -1.63
N GLY A 11 -2.02 4.01 -0.75
CA GLY A 11 -3.37 4.44 -1.15
C GLY A 11 -3.36 5.59 -2.16
N SER A 12 -2.52 6.61 -1.96
CA SER A 12 -2.43 7.76 -2.85
C SER A 12 -2.00 7.44 -4.26
N ILE A 13 -1.02 6.54 -4.43
CA ILE A 13 -0.57 6.12 -5.75
C ILE A 13 -1.69 5.34 -6.45
N ASP A 14 -2.29 4.38 -5.75
CA ASP A 14 -3.33 3.54 -6.33
C ASP A 14 -4.59 4.33 -6.70
N GLY A 15 -5.04 5.23 -5.81
CA GLY A 15 -6.19 6.09 -6.07
C GLY A 15 -5.99 7.00 -7.29
N ALA A 16 -4.80 7.57 -7.45
CA ALA A 16 -4.47 8.37 -8.63
C ALA A 16 -4.50 7.54 -9.91
N VAL A 17 -3.90 6.34 -9.88
CA VAL A 17 -3.75 5.47 -11.06
C VAL A 17 -5.10 4.92 -11.50
N THR A 18 -5.87 4.36 -10.57
CA THR A 18 -7.19 3.75 -10.86
C THR A 18 -8.20 4.78 -11.32
N THR A 19 -8.27 5.94 -10.64
CA THR A 19 -9.21 7.00 -11.03
C THR A 19 -8.87 7.56 -12.41
N PHE A 20 -7.59 7.74 -12.73
CA PHE A 20 -7.21 8.17 -14.07
C PHE A 20 -7.43 7.09 -15.14
N ALA A 21 -7.25 5.81 -14.82
CA ALA A 21 -7.56 4.73 -15.74
C ALA A 21 -9.04 4.78 -16.15
N ILE A 22 -9.96 5.09 -15.23
CA ILE A 22 -11.38 5.31 -15.55
C ILE A 22 -11.57 6.49 -16.49
N VAL A 23 -10.95 7.64 -16.20
CA VAL A 23 -11.00 8.82 -17.07
C VAL A 23 -10.55 8.43 -18.49
N ALA A 24 -9.41 7.74 -18.61
CA ALA A 24 -8.85 7.33 -19.89
C ALA A 24 -9.75 6.31 -20.62
N GLY A 25 -10.32 5.35 -19.92
CA GLY A 25 -11.22 4.34 -20.49
C GLY A 25 -12.53 4.93 -21.01
N VAL A 26 -13.18 5.82 -20.24
CA VAL A 26 -14.40 6.52 -20.67
C VAL A 26 -14.13 7.37 -21.91
N MET A 27 -12.98 8.04 -21.95
CA MET A 27 -12.54 8.83 -23.10
C MET A 27 -12.20 7.98 -24.33
N GLY A 28 -11.50 6.85 -24.14
CA GLY A 28 -11.25 5.88 -25.21
C GLY A 28 -12.54 5.34 -25.80
N ALA A 29 -13.54 5.13 -24.96
CA ALA A 29 -14.87 4.70 -25.37
C ALA A 29 -15.74 5.82 -25.97
N SER A 30 -15.23 7.05 -26.13
CA SER A 30 -15.96 8.22 -26.65
C SER A 30 -17.28 8.49 -25.91
N LEU A 31 -17.31 8.23 -24.60
CA LEU A 31 -18.49 8.40 -23.76
C LEU A 31 -18.61 9.84 -23.24
N PRO A 32 -19.82 10.30 -22.89
CA PRO A 32 -20.02 11.64 -22.33
C PRO A 32 -19.19 11.88 -21.07
N SER A 33 -18.60 13.07 -20.96
CA SER A 33 -17.76 13.50 -19.83
C SER A 33 -18.47 13.44 -18.47
N THR A 34 -19.81 13.51 -18.44
CA THR A 34 -20.60 13.29 -17.21
C THR A 34 -20.41 11.90 -16.62
N ILE A 35 -20.18 10.89 -17.47
CA ILE A 35 -19.91 9.51 -17.05
C ILE A 35 -18.57 9.43 -16.30
N ILE A 36 -17.58 10.26 -16.66
CA ILE A 36 -16.29 10.34 -15.96
C ILE A 36 -16.50 10.74 -14.49
N LEU A 37 -17.35 11.73 -14.23
CA LEU A 37 -17.63 12.16 -12.86
C LEU A 37 -18.38 11.09 -12.08
N ILE A 38 -19.42 10.48 -12.67
CA ILE A 38 -20.21 9.43 -12.01
C ILE A 38 -19.33 8.23 -11.66
N LEU A 39 -18.63 7.66 -12.66
CA LEU A 39 -17.79 6.48 -12.44
C LEU A 39 -16.54 6.81 -11.63
N GLY A 40 -15.95 7.99 -11.83
CA GLY A 40 -14.78 8.45 -11.08
C GLY A 40 -15.07 8.57 -9.59
N PHE A 41 -16.17 9.22 -9.20
CA PHE A 41 -16.55 9.32 -7.78
C PHE A 41 -17.02 7.99 -7.21
N ALA A 42 -17.78 7.20 -7.97
CA ALA A 42 -18.18 5.86 -7.53
C ALA A 42 -16.96 4.99 -7.23
N ASN A 43 -15.97 4.98 -8.13
CA ASN A 43 -14.69 4.31 -7.94
C ASN A 43 -13.92 4.85 -6.74
N LEU A 44 -13.79 6.17 -6.64
CA LEU A 44 -12.99 6.81 -5.59
C LEU A 44 -13.41 6.35 -4.18
N PHE A 45 -14.72 6.31 -3.93
CA PHE A 45 -15.25 5.90 -2.63
C PHE A 45 -15.36 4.38 -2.49
N ALA A 46 -15.82 3.67 -3.53
CA ALA A 46 -16.01 2.22 -3.45
C ALA A 46 -14.68 1.47 -3.39
N ASP A 47 -13.75 1.77 -4.31
CA ASP A 47 -12.44 1.13 -4.35
C ASP A 47 -11.58 1.61 -3.18
N GLY A 48 -11.66 2.90 -2.84
CA GLY A 48 -10.99 3.42 -1.65
C GLY A 48 -11.42 2.69 -0.38
N PHE A 49 -12.73 2.46 -0.21
CA PHE A 49 -13.26 1.70 0.92
C PHE A 49 -12.83 0.23 0.88
N SER A 50 -12.93 -0.42 -0.28
CA SER A 50 -12.51 -1.80 -0.50
C SER A 50 -11.02 -2.00 -0.14
N MET A 51 -10.16 -1.11 -0.61
CA MET A 51 -8.72 -1.13 -0.34
C MET A 51 -8.42 -0.89 1.13
N ALA A 52 -9.10 0.06 1.77
CA ALA A 52 -8.95 0.30 3.20
C ALA A 52 -9.41 -0.91 4.04
N ALA A 53 -10.53 -1.52 3.68
CA ALA A 53 -11.02 -2.74 4.32
C ALA A 53 -10.05 -3.91 4.11
N ALA A 54 -9.48 -4.06 2.92
CA ALA A 54 -8.47 -5.07 2.63
C ALA A 54 -7.21 -4.88 3.49
N ASN A 55 -6.71 -3.64 3.61
CA ASN A 55 -5.55 -3.34 4.46
C ASN A 55 -5.86 -3.58 5.95
N TYR A 56 -7.06 -3.23 6.41
CA TYR A 56 -7.52 -3.56 7.76
C TYR A 56 -7.48 -5.06 8.03
N GLN A 57 -8.07 -5.87 7.14
CA GLN A 57 -8.11 -7.32 7.30
C GLN A 57 -6.72 -7.94 7.23
N ALA A 58 -5.86 -7.47 6.32
CA ALA A 58 -4.49 -7.94 6.21
C ALA A 58 -3.66 -7.64 7.48
N SER A 59 -3.74 -6.40 7.99
CA SER A 59 -3.06 -6.00 9.22
C SER A 59 -3.60 -6.75 10.44
N LYS A 60 -4.93 -6.91 10.54
CA LYS A 60 -5.56 -7.68 11.61
C LYS A 60 -5.14 -9.15 11.58
N ALA A 61 -5.19 -9.80 10.42
CA ALA A 61 -4.78 -11.20 10.27
C ALA A 61 -3.29 -11.40 10.59
N ARG A 62 -2.43 -10.42 10.22
CA ARG A 62 -1.01 -10.43 10.59
C ARG A 62 -0.83 -10.38 12.11
N ASN A 63 -1.56 -9.52 12.80
CA ASN A 63 -1.49 -9.40 14.27
C ASN A 63 -2.00 -10.67 14.95
N GLU A 64 -3.13 -11.23 14.50
CA GLU A 64 -3.67 -12.50 15.00
C GLU A 64 -2.70 -13.66 14.76
N PHE A 65 -2.01 -13.68 13.61
CA PHE A 65 -0.99 -14.68 13.31
C PHE A 65 0.24 -14.58 14.23
N ILE A 66 0.74 -13.36 14.49
CA ILE A 66 1.85 -13.12 15.42
C ILE A 66 1.45 -13.54 16.83
N GLU A 67 0.25 -13.19 17.27
CA GLU A 67 -0.26 -13.57 18.60
C GLU A 67 -0.41 -15.09 18.73
N MET A 68 -0.95 -15.76 17.71
CA MET A 68 -1.04 -17.21 17.66
C MET A 68 0.35 -17.86 17.79
N LYS A 69 1.34 -17.37 17.04
CA LYS A 69 2.72 -17.86 17.09
C LYS A 69 3.38 -17.62 18.45
N ARG A 70 3.15 -16.45 19.05
CA ARG A 70 3.64 -16.16 20.39
C ARG A 70 3.08 -17.13 21.43
N ARG A 71 1.79 -17.49 21.35
CA ARG A 71 1.19 -18.48 22.25
C ARG A 71 1.71 -19.90 22.00
N GLN A 72 2.02 -20.24 20.74
CA GLN A 72 2.63 -21.51 20.39
C GLN A 72 4.02 -21.60 21.04
N GLU A 73 4.85 -20.58 20.85
CA GLU A 73 6.19 -20.45 21.43
C GLU A 73 6.19 -20.54 22.96
N GLU A 74 5.23 -19.86 23.59
CA GLU A 74 5.03 -19.93 25.03
C GLU A 74 4.72 -21.35 25.51
N TRP A 75 3.93 -22.11 24.74
CA TRP A 75 3.65 -23.50 25.04
C TRP A 75 4.87 -24.40 24.81
N GLU A 76 5.62 -24.18 23.72
CA GLU A 76 6.82 -24.94 23.39
C GLU A 76 7.90 -24.77 24.47
N ILE A 77 8.16 -23.54 24.93
CA ILE A 77 9.10 -23.29 26.05
C ILE A 77 8.64 -23.98 27.35
N ASP A 78 7.33 -23.98 27.63
CA ASP A 78 6.79 -24.56 28.87
C ASP A 78 6.74 -26.12 28.83
N ASN A 79 6.74 -26.75 27.64
CA ASN A 79 6.55 -28.21 27.49
C ASN A 79 7.75 -28.94 26.85
N LEU A 80 8.58 -28.25 26.09
CA LEU A 80 9.68 -28.76 25.27
C LEU A 80 10.99 -27.99 25.55
N GLU A 81 11.20 -27.57 26.80
CA GLU A 81 12.30 -26.67 27.22
C GLU A 81 13.68 -27.03 26.64
N GLU A 82 14.09 -28.30 26.68
CA GLU A 82 15.41 -28.71 26.18
C GLU A 82 15.53 -28.58 24.65
N GLN A 83 14.43 -28.78 23.90
CA GLN A 83 14.40 -28.59 22.45
C GLN A 83 14.57 -27.11 22.12
N GLU A 84 13.75 -26.24 22.74
CA GLU A 84 13.81 -24.79 22.58
C GLU A 84 15.19 -24.18 22.92
N ARG A 85 15.90 -24.79 23.89
CA ARG A 85 17.27 -24.39 24.23
C ARG A 85 18.28 -24.79 23.16
N GLU A 86 18.10 -25.94 22.50
CA GLU A 86 18.93 -26.32 21.35
C GLU A 86 18.65 -25.40 20.16
N GLU A 87 17.40 -24.98 19.94
CA GLU A 87 17.09 -24.03 18.85
C GLU A 87 17.82 -22.68 19.04
N ILE A 88 17.81 -22.11 20.25
CA ILE A 88 18.64 -20.93 20.57
C ILE A 88 20.12 -21.23 20.33
N ARG A 89 20.60 -22.41 20.71
CA ARG A 89 22.00 -22.81 20.50
C ARG A 89 22.35 -22.87 19.02
N GLU A 90 21.49 -23.43 18.18
CA GLU A 90 21.66 -23.50 16.73
C GLU A 90 21.67 -22.11 16.10
N ILE A 91 20.68 -21.25 16.43
CA ILE A 91 20.58 -19.88 15.92
C ILE A 91 21.87 -19.09 16.18
N TYR A 92 22.42 -19.16 17.39
CA TYR A 92 23.61 -18.40 17.74
C TYR A 92 24.91 -19.07 17.26
N ARG A 93 24.93 -20.39 17.11
CA ARG A 93 26.03 -21.12 16.45
C ARG A 93 26.17 -20.67 15.00
N GLU A 94 25.07 -20.53 14.26
CA GLU A 94 25.06 -20.04 12.88
C GLU A 94 25.53 -18.58 12.77
N LYS A 95 25.28 -17.76 13.79
CA LYS A 95 25.82 -16.39 13.91
C LYS A 95 27.31 -16.34 14.25
N GLY A 96 27.93 -17.49 14.48
CA GLY A 96 29.37 -17.63 14.70
C GLY A 96 29.80 -17.70 16.17
N PHE A 97 28.87 -17.78 17.11
CA PHE A 97 29.20 -18.02 18.52
C PHE A 97 29.66 -19.47 18.72
N LYS A 98 30.66 -19.70 19.58
CA LYS A 98 31.32 -21.01 19.77
C LYS A 98 31.65 -21.27 21.24
N ASP A 99 31.85 -22.55 21.55
CA ASP A 99 32.40 -23.03 22.82
C ASP A 99 31.66 -22.46 24.05
N GLU A 100 32.39 -22.07 25.09
CA GLU A 100 31.82 -21.54 26.33
C GLU A 100 30.96 -20.28 26.11
N LEU A 101 31.33 -19.43 25.13
CA LEU A 101 30.58 -18.22 24.83
C LEU A 101 29.17 -18.54 24.30
N LEU A 102 29.03 -19.61 23.50
CA LEU A 102 27.73 -20.05 23.00
C LEU A 102 26.83 -20.50 24.17
N GLU A 103 27.35 -21.32 25.08
CA GLU A 103 26.58 -21.79 26.24
C GLU A 103 26.22 -20.65 27.19
N ASP A 104 27.11 -19.66 27.36
CA ASP A 104 26.82 -18.45 28.12
C ASP A 104 25.66 -17.65 27.51
N VAL A 105 25.65 -17.48 26.18
CA VAL A 105 24.58 -16.79 25.46
C VAL A 105 23.25 -17.52 25.61
N VAL A 106 23.23 -18.84 25.38
CA VAL A 106 22.03 -19.67 25.56
C VAL A 106 21.49 -19.49 26.97
N ARG A 107 22.33 -19.68 28.00
CA ARG A 107 21.94 -19.56 29.40
C ARG A 107 21.39 -18.17 29.74
N ILE A 108 22.00 -17.10 29.23
CA ILE A 108 21.55 -15.72 29.51
C ILE A 108 20.19 -15.46 28.86
N ILE A 109 20.00 -15.86 27.59
CA ILE A 109 18.74 -15.66 26.87
C ILE A 109 17.61 -16.44 27.53
N THR A 110 17.85 -17.71 27.85
CA THR A 110 16.84 -18.61 28.41
C THR A 110 16.51 -18.29 29.88
N SER A 111 17.37 -17.53 30.58
CA SER A 111 17.14 -17.14 31.98
C SER A 111 15.92 -16.22 32.20
N LYS A 112 15.46 -15.53 31.16
CA LYS A 112 14.31 -14.61 31.23
C LYS A 112 13.28 -14.99 30.18
N ARG A 113 12.15 -15.57 30.61
CA ARG A 113 11.06 -16.04 29.73
C ARG A 113 10.69 -15.04 28.63
N LYS A 114 10.50 -13.76 28.97
CA LYS A 114 10.20 -12.72 27.97
C LYS A 114 11.31 -12.58 26.91
N VAL A 115 12.57 -12.55 27.33
CA VAL A 115 13.71 -12.41 26.41
C VAL A 115 13.83 -13.65 25.53
N TRP A 116 13.59 -14.83 26.08
CA TRP A 116 13.59 -16.09 25.34
C TRP A 116 12.52 -16.08 24.24
N ILE A 117 11.25 -15.87 24.59
CA ILE A 117 10.14 -15.80 23.62
C ILE A 117 10.39 -14.72 22.57
N ASP A 118 10.76 -13.51 22.99
CA ASP A 118 11.02 -12.41 22.07
C ASP A 118 12.21 -12.72 21.14
N THR A 119 13.17 -13.52 21.58
CA THR A 119 14.29 -14.00 20.76
C THR A 119 13.82 -15.04 19.75
N MET A 120 13.01 -16.03 20.15
CA MET A 120 12.50 -17.05 19.23
C MET A 120 11.58 -16.44 18.17
N MET A 121 10.61 -15.63 18.61
CA MET A 121 9.73 -14.88 17.70
C MET A 121 10.51 -14.10 16.64
N LYS A 122 11.61 -13.45 17.03
CA LYS A 122 12.39 -12.62 16.12
C LYS A 122 13.40 -13.40 15.28
N GLU A 123 14.20 -14.25 15.91
CA GLU A 123 15.39 -14.86 15.30
C GLU A 123 15.08 -16.19 14.62
N GLU A 124 14.11 -16.96 15.13
CA GLU A 124 13.68 -18.22 14.55
C GLU A 124 12.54 -17.99 13.54
N LEU A 125 11.45 -17.32 13.98
CA LEU A 125 10.26 -17.13 13.15
C LEU A 125 10.32 -15.89 12.23
N GLY A 126 11.28 -14.98 12.44
CA GLY A 126 11.36 -13.72 11.69
C GLY A 126 10.16 -12.79 11.93
N LEU A 127 9.43 -12.99 13.02
CA LEU A 127 8.24 -12.23 13.39
C LEU A 127 8.60 -11.14 14.40
N ILE A 128 8.49 -9.91 13.96
CA ILE A 128 8.58 -8.74 14.83
C ILE A 128 7.15 -8.33 15.16
N GLU A 129 6.86 -8.12 16.45
CA GLU A 129 5.57 -7.58 16.87
C GLU A 129 5.31 -6.27 16.16
N ASP A 130 4.23 -6.24 15.38
CA ASP A 130 3.82 -5.06 14.66
C ASP A 130 2.90 -4.23 15.58
N GLU A 131 3.40 -3.09 16.06
CA GLU A 131 2.60 -2.16 16.87
C GLU A 131 1.54 -1.40 16.04
N LYS A 132 1.46 -1.64 14.73
CA LYS A 132 0.48 -0.98 13.86
C LYS A 132 -0.94 -1.38 14.26
N ASN A 133 -1.74 -0.37 14.58
CA ASN A 133 -3.18 -0.55 14.75
C ASN A 133 -3.81 -0.74 13.35
N PRO A 134 -4.55 -1.83 13.11
CA PRO A 134 -5.19 -2.08 11.81
C PRO A 134 -6.13 -0.94 11.37
N LEU A 135 -6.80 -0.25 12.31
CA LEU A 135 -7.67 0.88 12.01
C LEU A 135 -6.89 2.11 11.55
N ASP A 136 -5.76 2.41 12.19
CA ASP A 136 -4.94 3.56 11.81
C ASP A 136 -4.36 3.36 10.39
N SER A 137 -3.98 2.12 10.06
CA SER A 137 -3.46 1.75 8.73
C SER A 137 -4.52 1.85 7.63
N SER A 138 -5.75 1.36 7.89
CA SER A 138 -6.85 1.43 6.93
C SER A 138 -7.34 2.86 6.70
N VAL A 139 -7.44 3.68 7.74
CA VAL A 139 -7.80 5.09 7.62
C VAL A 139 -6.75 5.85 6.82
N SER A 140 -5.46 5.62 7.07
CA SER A 140 -4.37 6.23 6.32
C SER A 140 -4.46 5.88 4.82
N THR A 141 -4.76 4.62 4.52
CA THR A 141 -4.98 4.14 3.14
C THR A 141 -6.18 4.83 2.47
N PHE A 142 -7.34 4.84 3.15
CA PHE A 142 -8.58 5.43 2.63
C PHE A 142 -8.41 6.92 2.30
N VAL A 143 -7.81 7.67 3.24
CA VAL A 143 -7.57 9.10 3.09
C VAL A 143 -6.57 9.36 1.96
N GLY A 144 -5.48 8.58 1.89
CA GLY A 144 -4.51 8.67 0.81
C GLY A 144 -5.13 8.45 -0.55
N PHE A 145 -5.93 7.40 -0.69
CA PHE A 145 -6.63 7.03 -1.92
C PHE A 145 -7.59 8.13 -2.37
N ASN A 146 -8.47 8.59 -1.49
CA ASN A 146 -9.49 9.57 -1.85
C ASN A 146 -8.89 10.96 -2.15
N LEU A 147 -7.94 11.44 -1.33
CA LEU A 147 -7.39 12.79 -1.50
C LEU A 147 -6.62 12.93 -2.82
N VAL A 148 -5.82 11.93 -3.17
CA VAL A 148 -4.97 11.99 -4.36
C VAL A 148 -5.71 11.47 -5.59
N GLY A 149 -6.56 10.46 -5.44
CA GLY A 149 -7.45 9.98 -6.50
C GLY A 149 -8.50 11.00 -6.94
N LEU A 150 -8.79 12.02 -6.11
CA LEU A 150 -9.64 13.14 -6.54
C LEU A 150 -8.97 14.03 -7.60
N ILE A 151 -7.62 14.10 -7.62
CA ILE A 151 -6.88 15.05 -8.47
C ILE A 151 -7.23 14.90 -9.96
N PRO A 152 -7.29 13.67 -10.54
CA PRO A 152 -7.76 13.47 -11.92
C PRO A 152 -9.16 14.01 -12.24
N LEU A 153 -10.05 14.11 -11.25
CA LEU A 153 -11.43 14.54 -11.43
C LEU A 153 -11.61 16.06 -11.31
N ILE A 154 -10.68 16.75 -10.64
CA ILE A 154 -10.76 18.20 -10.39
C ILE A 154 -11.02 19.02 -11.68
N PRO A 155 -10.32 18.80 -12.82
CA PRO A 155 -10.56 19.58 -14.03
C PRO A 155 -12.00 19.46 -14.54
N PHE A 156 -12.56 18.25 -14.51
CA PHE A 156 -13.94 17.99 -14.95
C PHE A 156 -14.96 18.63 -14.00
N MET A 157 -14.70 18.62 -12.69
CA MET A 157 -15.54 19.34 -11.72
C MET A 157 -15.51 20.84 -11.95
N VAL A 158 -14.33 21.42 -12.16
CA VAL A 158 -14.15 22.86 -12.38
C VAL A 158 -14.86 23.30 -13.65
N PHE A 159 -14.71 22.58 -14.77
CA PHE A 159 -15.40 22.93 -16.01
C PHE A 159 -16.91 22.79 -15.91
N MET A 160 -17.40 21.76 -15.20
CA MET A 160 -18.83 21.62 -14.90
C MET A 160 -19.37 22.80 -14.09
N ILE A 161 -18.63 23.28 -13.07
CA ILE A 161 -19.05 24.40 -12.21
C ILE A 161 -19.03 25.74 -12.96
N ILE A 162 -18.02 25.97 -13.79
CA ILE A 162 -17.86 27.22 -14.56
C ILE A 162 -18.81 27.26 -15.78
N GLY A 163 -19.47 26.14 -16.11
CA GLY A 163 -20.43 26.05 -17.21
C GLY A 163 -19.77 26.04 -18.59
N ILE A 164 -18.49 25.63 -18.67
CA ILE A 164 -17.79 25.43 -19.94
C ILE A 164 -18.20 24.06 -20.48
N GLU A 165 -18.64 23.99 -21.73
CA GLU A 165 -18.94 22.71 -22.37
C GLU A 165 -17.71 21.80 -22.32
N LEU A 166 -17.93 20.56 -21.87
CA LEU A 166 -16.90 19.54 -21.69
C LEU A 166 -16.43 19.02 -23.06
N ASN A 167 -15.68 19.86 -23.76
CA ASN A 167 -15.19 19.67 -25.12
C ASN A 167 -13.82 18.97 -25.12
N SER A 168 -13.27 18.71 -26.31
CA SER A 168 -11.94 18.09 -26.49
C SER A 168 -10.80 18.84 -25.76
N GLU A 169 -10.95 20.14 -25.51
CA GLU A 169 -9.99 20.91 -24.71
C GLU A 169 -9.96 20.50 -23.24
N ALA A 170 -11.12 20.12 -22.66
CA ALA A 170 -11.21 19.66 -21.28
C ALA A 170 -10.40 18.38 -21.04
N PHE A 171 -10.34 17.51 -22.05
CA PHE A 171 -9.52 16.31 -22.02
C PHE A 171 -8.01 16.62 -22.02
N GLY A 172 -7.58 17.60 -22.83
CA GLY A 172 -6.19 18.07 -22.83
C GLY A 172 -5.77 18.58 -21.45
N TYR A 173 -6.61 19.39 -20.80
CA TYR A 173 -6.36 19.85 -19.43
C TYR A 173 -6.33 18.69 -18.42
N SER A 174 -7.23 17.69 -18.55
CA SER A 174 -7.22 16.51 -17.70
C SER A 174 -5.91 15.71 -17.82
N ILE A 175 -5.42 15.46 -19.05
CA ILE A 175 -4.14 14.78 -19.26
C ILE A 175 -3.00 15.53 -18.57
N VAL A 176 -2.93 16.85 -18.73
CA VAL A 176 -1.88 17.68 -18.11
C VAL A 176 -2.01 17.67 -16.58
N SER A 177 -3.22 17.84 -16.05
CA SER A 177 -3.46 17.82 -14.60
C SER A 177 -3.11 16.47 -13.99
N VAL A 178 -3.38 15.37 -14.69
CA VAL A 178 -3.06 14.03 -14.21
C VAL A 178 -1.58 13.70 -14.36
N ALA A 179 -0.95 14.10 -15.47
CA ALA A 179 0.49 13.99 -15.61
C ALA A 179 1.21 14.77 -14.49
N ALA A 180 0.72 15.97 -14.18
CA ALA A 180 1.20 16.75 -13.04
C ALA A 180 0.92 16.03 -11.70
N ALA A 181 -0.27 15.45 -11.51
CA ALA A 181 -0.62 14.71 -10.31
C ALA A 181 0.30 13.50 -10.08
N PHE A 182 0.49 12.64 -11.09
CA PHE A 182 1.39 11.49 -10.98
C PHE A 182 2.83 11.91 -10.74
N PHE A 183 3.29 12.94 -11.43
CA PHE A 183 4.63 13.47 -11.21
C PHE A 183 4.79 14.00 -9.79
N LEU A 184 3.82 14.78 -9.27
CA LEU A 184 3.82 15.29 -7.90
C LEU A 184 3.77 14.17 -6.85
N VAL A 185 2.91 13.16 -7.04
CA VAL A 185 2.83 11.99 -6.14
C VAL A 185 4.16 11.23 -6.13
N GLY A 186 4.74 11.01 -7.31
CA GLY A 186 6.05 10.40 -7.45
C GLY A 186 7.17 11.24 -6.81
N MET A 187 7.13 12.56 -6.93
CA MET A 187 8.07 13.48 -6.27
C MET A 187 7.94 13.42 -4.76
N ILE A 188 6.71 13.45 -4.24
CA ILE A 188 6.40 13.30 -2.81
C ILE A 188 7.03 12.00 -2.35
N LYS A 189 6.61 10.84 -2.91
CA LYS A 189 7.18 9.51 -2.64
C LYS A 189 8.70 9.54 -2.59
N GLY A 190 9.35 10.09 -3.62
CA GLY A 190 10.80 10.17 -3.75
C GLY A 190 11.47 10.92 -2.60
N LYS A 191 10.87 12.02 -2.15
CA LYS A 191 11.35 12.82 -1.01
C LYS A 191 11.31 12.02 0.29
N ILE A 192 10.24 11.26 0.56
CA ILE A 192 10.12 10.49 1.81
C ILE A 192 11.12 9.36 1.86
N VAL A 193 11.26 8.59 0.77
CA VAL A 193 12.21 7.47 0.72
C VAL A 193 13.66 7.93 0.50
N LYS A 194 13.93 9.25 0.56
CA LYS A 194 15.24 9.87 0.34
C LYS A 194 15.91 9.42 -0.97
N LYS A 195 15.12 9.21 -2.03
CA LYS A 195 15.61 8.92 -3.39
C LYS A 195 15.51 10.17 -4.28
N SER A 196 16.05 10.07 -5.50
CA SER A 196 15.93 11.15 -6.48
C SER A 196 14.45 11.47 -6.75
N ILE A 197 14.06 12.68 -6.36
CA ILE A 197 12.69 13.21 -6.47
C ILE A 197 12.23 13.19 -7.93
N LEU A 198 13.11 13.59 -8.85
CA LEU A 198 12.83 13.63 -10.28
C LEU A 198 12.60 12.23 -10.86
N HIS A 199 13.48 11.27 -10.55
CA HIS A 199 13.33 9.89 -11.05
C HIS A 199 12.06 9.22 -10.49
N SER A 200 11.74 9.46 -9.22
CA SER A 200 10.52 8.93 -8.61
C SER A 200 9.26 9.53 -9.23
N GLY A 201 9.27 10.84 -9.53
CA GLY A 201 8.23 11.52 -10.31
C GLY A 201 8.03 10.90 -11.68
N ILE A 202 9.11 10.74 -12.45
CA ILE A 202 9.08 10.16 -13.80
C ILE A 202 8.57 8.71 -13.77
N ASN A 203 9.04 7.88 -12.84
CA ASN A 203 8.60 6.50 -12.74
C ASN A 203 7.09 6.39 -12.46
N THR A 204 6.57 7.16 -11.49
CA THR A 204 5.14 7.14 -11.19
C THR A 204 4.33 7.63 -12.38
N LEU A 205 4.81 8.66 -13.10
CA LEU A 205 4.18 9.15 -14.32
C LEU A 205 4.14 8.08 -15.42
N ILE A 206 5.23 7.33 -15.64
CA ILE A 206 5.27 6.26 -16.64
C ILE A 206 4.29 5.14 -16.27
N ILE A 207 4.27 4.69 -15.02
CA ILE A 207 3.38 3.61 -14.56
C ILE A 207 1.91 4.02 -14.73
N GLY A 208 1.55 5.22 -14.26
CA GLY A 208 0.20 5.76 -14.43
C GLY A 208 -0.18 5.99 -15.89
N GLY A 209 0.77 6.46 -16.71
CA GLY A 209 0.59 6.63 -18.15
C GLY A 209 0.35 5.31 -18.88
N VAL A 210 1.11 4.26 -18.56
CA VAL A 210 0.88 2.92 -19.13
C VAL A 210 -0.49 2.37 -18.74
N ALA A 211 -0.88 2.49 -17.47
CA ALA A 211 -2.22 2.08 -17.03
C ALA A 211 -3.33 2.80 -17.78
N ALA A 212 -3.19 4.11 -17.99
CA ALA A 212 -4.14 4.92 -18.74
C ALA A 212 -4.20 4.54 -20.23
N ILE A 213 -3.05 4.27 -20.86
CA ILE A 213 -2.98 3.80 -22.24
C ILE A 213 -3.73 2.48 -22.39
N VAL A 214 -3.51 1.53 -21.48
CA VAL A 214 -4.22 0.25 -21.47
C VAL A 214 -5.72 0.49 -21.35
N ALA A 215 -6.16 1.29 -20.38
CA ALA A 215 -7.58 1.58 -20.18
C ALA A 215 -8.23 2.28 -21.39
N TYR A 216 -7.53 3.25 -21.98
CA TYR A 216 -7.98 3.94 -23.19
C TYR A 216 -8.19 2.97 -24.36
N PHE A 217 -7.23 2.10 -24.64
CA PHE A 217 -7.35 1.14 -25.73
C PHE A 217 -8.43 0.08 -25.48
N VAL A 218 -8.64 -0.34 -24.23
CA VAL A 218 -9.76 -1.21 -23.87
C VAL A 218 -11.09 -0.50 -24.13
N GLY A 219 -11.23 0.76 -23.70
CA GLY A 219 -12.42 1.57 -23.96
C GLY A 219 -12.68 1.75 -25.46
N TYR A 220 -11.63 2.08 -26.22
CA TYR A 220 -11.69 2.24 -27.68
C TYR A 220 -12.10 0.94 -28.39
N GLY A 221 -11.50 -0.19 -28.02
CA GLY A 221 -11.84 -1.49 -28.61
C GLY A 221 -13.27 -1.91 -28.31
N LEU A 222 -13.76 -1.66 -27.08
CA LEU A 222 -15.15 -1.97 -26.72
C LEU A 222 -16.15 -1.04 -27.40
N ASN A 223 -15.82 0.24 -27.62
CA ASN A 223 -16.69 1.14 -28.39
C ASN A 223 -16.97 0.58 -29.80
N PHE A 224 -15.96 0.00 -30.46
CA PHE A 224 -16.14 -0.63 -31.78
C PHE A 224 -17.04 -1.88 -31.74
N LEU A 225 -17.08 -2.61 -30.62
CA LEU A 225 -17.90 -3.82 -30.48
C LEU A 225 -19.35 -3.53 -30.09
N VAL A 226 -19.59 -2.41 -29.41
CA VAL A 226 -20.90 -2.06 -28.83
C VAL A 226 -21.65 -1.02 -29.69
N SER A 227 -20.98 -0.36 -30.63
CA SER A 227 -21.58 0.57 -31.61
C SER A 227 -22.12 -0.15 -32.84
#